data_AF-A0AAV8X0Z5-F1
#
_entry.id   AF-A0AAV8X0Z5-F1
#
_cell.length_a   1.000
_cell.length_b   1.000
_cell.length_c   1.000
_cell.angle_alpha   90.00
_cell.angle_beta   90.00
_cell.angle_gamma   90.00
#
_symmetry.space_group_name_H-M   'P 1'
#
loop_
_entity.id
_entity.type
_entity.pdbx_description
1 polymer ?
#
loop_
_entity_poly.entity_id
_entity_poly.type
_entity_poly.pdbx_seq_one_letter_code
_entity_poly.pdbx_strand_id
1 'polypeptide(L)'
;MSERLNPSQIVENDDRSDFPYAIDLVRFIRSNFGNHFCVGVAGYPEKHPKSKNVEDDIKYLKEKVSAGADFIITQASYDYEAFKNFSKLCKTSNVNVPIIPGIFIIPSYKSFIAMSKFCDVPLSPSVLTILTKIKNNDIAVKEFGIHHATMLTKNILSDNENLFRGFHIFSLNDLQLVKEVLRRLELFKPRLEYPLLTNYFVKETK
;
A
#
# COMPACT_ATOMS: atom_id res chain seq x y z
N MET A 1 35.07 1.29 -6.35
CA MET A 1 33.84 2.12 -6.33
C MET A 1 32.62 1.21 -6.18
N SER A 2 32.24 0.90 -4.94
CA SER A 2 30.93 0.34 -4.57
C SER A 2 30.87 0.35 -3.05
N GLU A 3 30.55 1.51 -2.48
CA GLU A 3 30.19 1.57 -1.07
C GLU A 3 28.75 1.06 -0.95
N ARG A 4 28.63 -0.18 -0.45
CA ARG A 4 27.36 -0.73 0.01
C ARG A 4 26.98 -0.01 1.31
N LEU A 5 25.94 0.81 1.26
CA LEU A 5 25.37 1.41 2.46
C LEU A 5 24.81 0.32 3.38
N ASN A 6 25.15 0.44 4.66
CA ASN A 6 24.82 -0.50 5.72
C ASN A 6 23.35 -0.27 6.16
N PRO A 7 22.49 -1.30 6.29
CA PRO A 7 21.06 -1.12 6.56
C PRO A 7 20.69 -0.53 7.93
N SER A 8 21.66 -0.39 8.84
CA SER A 8 21.47 0.14 10.20
C SER A 8 21.63 1.66 10.31
N GLN A 9 21.78 2.39 9.19
CA GLN A 9 22.04 3.84 9.18
C GLN A 9 20.95 4.69 8.49
N ILE A 10 19.73 4.19 8.29
CA ILE A 10 18.63 5.07 7.84
C ILE A 10 18.09 5.84 9.05
N VAL A 11 18.83 6.87 9.43
CA VAL A 11 18.39 7.96 10.30
C VAL A 11 17.60 8.92 9.41
N GLU A 12 16.27 8.96 9.52
CA GLU A 12 15.46 10.06 8.93
C GLU A 12 15.48 11.31 9.82
N ASN A 13 16.65 11.71 10.27
CA ASN A 13 16.97 13.11 10.11
C ASN A 13 17.74 13.13 8.80
N ASP A 14 16.99 13.17 7.69
CA ASP A 14 17.60 13.56 6.44
C ASP A 14 17.93 15.04 6.63
N ASP A 15 19.17 15.37 6.97
CA ASP A 15 19.69 16.75 7.06
C ASP A 15 19.59 17.51 5.71
N ARG A 16 18.86 16.95 4.73
CA ARG A 16 18.56 17.47 3.40
C ARG A 16 17.06 17.67 3.13
N SER A 17 16.17 17.31 4.06
CA SER A 17 14.73 17.59 3.90
C SER A 17 14.41 18.97 4.46
N ASP A 18 13.90 19.87 3.62
CA ASP A 18 13.40 21.18 4.04
C ASP A 18 12.21 21.08 5.02
N PHE A 19 11.60 19.89 5.12
CA PHE A 19 10.48 19.60 6.01
C PHE A 19 10.79 18.42 6.95
N PRO A 20 10.80 18.62 8.27
CA PRO A 20 11.10 17.55 9.23
C PRO A 20 9.94 16.54 9.35
N TYR A 21 8.71 16.96 9.06
CA TYR A 21 7.53 16.10 9.10
C TYR A 21 6.64 16.25 7.87
N ALA A 22 5.98 15.16 7.49
CA ALA A 22 5.07 15.14 6.35
C ALA A 22 3.92 16.17 6.46
N ILE A 23 3.50 16.51 7.68
CA ILE A 23 2.48 17.55 7.89
C ILE A 23 2.93 18.93 7.41
N ASP A 24 4.23 19.24 7.52
CA ASP A 24 4.77 20.54 7.12
C ASP A 24 4.74 20.67 5.60
N LEU A 25 5.02 19.58 4.88
CA LEU A 25 4.87 19.51 3.43
C LEU A 25 3.39 19.63 3.00
N VAL A 26 2.45 18.99 3.71
CA VAL A 26 1.02 19.13 3.43
C VAL A 26 0.58 20.59 3.58
N ARG A 27 0.96 21.23 4.70
CA ARG A 27 0.66 22.65 4.95
C ARG A 27 1.27 23.55 3.86
N PHE A 28 2.53 23.32 3.50
CA PHE A 28 3.21 24.06 2.45
C PHE A 28 2.45 23.97 1.12
N ILE A 29 2.06 22.77 0.69
CA ILE A 29 1.31 22.58 -0.55
C ILE A 29 -0.03 23.34 -0.49
N ARG A 30 -0.76 23.23 0.63
CA ARG A 30 -2.04 23.92 0.78
C ARG A 30 -1.91 25.44 0.82
N SER A 31 -0.90 25.98 1.48
CA SER A 31 -0.67 27.42 1.54
C SER A 31 -0.25 28.02 0.20
N ASN A 32 0.53 27.31 -0.62
CA ASN A 32 1.06 27.84 -1.88
C ASN A 32 0.20 27.52 -3.11
N PHE A 33 -0.54 26.41 -3.08
CA PHE A 33 -1.27 25.90 -4.25
C PHE A 33 -2.74 25.62 -3.98
N GLY A 34 -3.24 25.86 -2.76
CA GLY A 34 -4.62 25.60 -2.38
C GLY A 34 -5.04 24.16 -2.68
N ASN A 35 -6.17 24.02 -3.40
CA ASN A 35 -6.74 22.73 -3.79
C ASN A 35 -6.34 22.29 -5.21
N HIS A 36 -5.28 22.87 -5.80
CA HIS A 36 -4.82 22.48 -7.13
C HIS A 36 -4.34 21.02 -7.18
N PHE A 37 -3.66 20.56 -6.14
CA PHE A 37 -3.16 19.19 -6.04
C PHE A 37 -4.02 18.32 -5.14
N CYS A 38 -4.18 17.04 -5.52
CA CYS A 38 -4.67 16.00 -4.63
C CYS A 38 -3.49 15.43 -3.83
N VAL A 39 -3.55 15.50 -2.50
CA VAL A 39 -2.43 15.19 -1.59
C VAL A 39 -2.75 13.95 -0.78
N GLY A 40 -1.99 12.87 -1.01
CA GLY A 40 -2.06 11.65 -0.21
C GLY A 40 -1.03 11.65 0.94
N VAL A 41 -1.36 10.99 2.05
CA VAL A 41 -0.42 10.75 3.16
C VAL A 41 -0.32 9.27 3.52
N ALA A 42 0.82 8.87 4.07
CA ALA A 42 1.02 7.50 4.54
C ALA A 42 0.25 7.23 5.86
N GLY A 43 -0.32 6.02 5.97
CA GLY A 43 -0.89 5.46 7.19
C GLY A 43 -0.34 4.06 7.49
N TYR A 44 -0.40 3.61 8.75
CA TYR A 44 0.24 2.37 9.19
C TYR A 44 -0.76 1.49 9.93
N PRO A 45 -1.23 0.38 9.33
CA PRO A 45 -2.25 -0.45 9.95
C PRO A 45 -1.83 -1.04 11.31
N GLU A 46 -0.54 -1.33 11.46
CA GLU A 46 0.07 -1.90 12.67
C GLU A 46 0.86 -0.89 13.53
N LYS A 47 0.64 0.43 13.37
CA LYS A 47 1.41 1.55 13.98
C LYS A 47 2.74 1.82 13.28
N HIS A 48 3.07 3.09 13.08
CA HIS A 48 4.41 3.48 12.66
C HIS A 48 5.48 3.02 13.69
N PRO A 49 6.63 2.48 13.27
CA PRO A 49 7.70 2.00 14.16
C PRO A 49 8.13 3.00 15.24
N LYS A 50 8.32 4.26 14.82
CA LYS A 50 8.74 5.38 15.67
C LYS A 50 7.63 5.97 16.55
N SER A 51 6.36 5.62 16.32
CA SER A 51 5.25 6.11 17.16
C SER A 51 5.25 5.37 18.50
N LYS A 52 5.01 6.09 19.60
CA LYS A 52 5.06 5.52 20.96
C LYS A 52 4.00 4.43 21.18
N ASN A 53 2.80 4.68 20.67
CA ASN A 53 1.65 3.78 20.72
C ASN A 53 0.74 4.05 19.50
N VAL A 54 -0.33 3.27 19.37
CA VAL A 54 -1.27 3.36 18.24
C VAL A 54 -2.04 4.68 18.29
N GLU A 55 -2.36 5.16 19.49
CA GLU A 55 -3.12 6.37 19.73
C GLU A 55 -2.38 7.62 19.23
N ASP A 56 -1.09 7.72 19.52
CA ASP A 56 -0.21 8.78 19.04
C ASP A 56 -0.07 8.72 17.51
N ASP A 57 0.03 7.51 16.93
CA ASP A 57 0.12 7.35 15.47
C ASP A 57 -1.13 7.86 14.75
N ILE A 58 -2.31 7.51 15.26
CA ILE A 58 -3.59 7.99 14.74
C ILE A 58 -3.76 9.49 14.99
N LYS A 59 -3.27 10.02 16.11
CA LYS A 59 -3.26 11.47 16.37
C LYS A 59 -2.45 12.22 15.31
N TYR A 60 -1.23 11.78 15.00
CA TYR A 60 -0.41 12.44 13.96
C TYR A 60 -1.02 12.28 12.57
N LEU A 61 -1.64 11.14 12.28
CA LEU A 61 -2.40 10.96 11.04
C LEU A 61 -3.57 11.94 10.94
N LYS A 62 -4.31 12.14 12.02
CA LYS A 62 -5.39 13.13 12.11
C LYS A 62 -4.89 14.55 11.89
N GLU A 63 -3.73 14.91 12.44
CA GLU A 63 -3.13 16.22 12.22
C GLU A 63 -2.77 16.43 10.73
N LYS A 64 -2.19 15.42 10.06
CA LYS A 64 -1.92 15.47 8.61
C LYS A 64 -3.20 15.63 7.78
N VAL A 65 -4.26 14.91 8.13
CA VAL A 65 -5.56 15.01 7.43
C VAL A 65 -6.20 16.37 7.69
N SER A 66 -6.17 16.87 8.92
CA SER A 66 -6.65 18.21 9.28
C SER A 66 -5.87 19.33 8.58
N ALA A 67 -4.59 19.10 8.26
CA ALA A 67 -3.76 20.03 7.49
C ALA A 67 -4.14 20.07 6.00
N GLY A 68 -4.99 19.14 5.53
CA GLY A 68 -5.56 19.14 4.19
C GLY A 68 -5.14 17.96 3.31
N ALA A 69 -4.74 16.81 3.88
CA ALA A 69 -4.56 15.61 3.07
C ALA A 69 -5.93 15.06 2.58
N ASP A 70 -5.99 14.60 1.34
CA ASP A 70 -7.23 14.16 0.67
C ASP A 70 -7.50 12.67 0.81
N PHE A 71 -6.46 11.86 0.98
CA PHE A 71 -6.57 10.41 1.13
C PHE A 71 -5.35 9.80 1.83
N ILE A 72 -5.49 8.55 2.25
CA ILE A 72 -4.44 7.78 2.91
C ILE A 72 -4.06 6.59 2.02
N ILE A 73 -2.77 6.39 1.77
CA ILE A 73 -2.25 5.09 1.31
C ILE A 73 -1.60 4.43 2.51
N THR A 74 -1.95 3.17 2.78
CA THR A 74 -1.37 2.47 3.91
C THR A 74 -0.03 1.81 3.55
N GLN A 75 0.82 1.60 4.55
CA GLN A 75 1.83 0.55 4.51
C GLN A 75 1.17 -0.81 4.26
N ALA A 76 1.93 -1.75 3.69
CA ALA A 76 1.49 -3.11 3.49
C ALA A 76 1.15 -3.82 4.81
N SER A 77 0.08 -4.59 4.78
CA SER A 77 -0.23 -5.59 5.81
C SER A 77 -0.51 -6.93 5.17
N TYR A 78 -0.25 -8.01 5.91
CA TYR A 78 -0.61 -9.36 5.53
C TYR A 78 -1.96 -9.79 6.10
N ASP A 79 -2.57 -8.98 6.96
CA ASP A 79 -3.80 -9.31 7.66
C ASP A 79 -4.91 -8.31 7.33
N TYR A 80 -6.05 -8.83 6.93
CA TYR A 80 -7.23 -8.03 6.66
C TYR A 80 -7.76 -7.35 7.94
N GLU A 81 -7.65 -8.02 9.10
CA GLU A 81 -8.09 -7.45 10.36
C GLU A 81 -7.25 -6.25 10.79
N ALA A 82 -5.96 -6.19 10.40
CA ALA A 82 -5.14 -5.00 10.63
C ALA A 82 -5.70 -3.78 9.89
N PHE A 83 -6.08 -3.93 8.62
CA PHE A 83 -6.73 -2.85 7.87
C PHE A 83 -8.07 -2.44 8.47
N LYS A 84 -8.91 -3.40 8.86
CA LYS A 84 -10.22 -3.12 9.46
C LYS A 84 -10.07 -2.34 10.77
N ASN A 85 -9.18 -2.79 11.65
CA ASN A 85 -8.92 -2.13 12.92
C ASN A 85 -8.39 -0.71 12.70
N PHE A 86 -7.47 -0.53 11.76
CA PHE A 86 -6.96 0.79 11.37
C PHE A 86 -8.07 1.72 10.86
N SER A 87 -8.92 1.24 9.95
CA SER A 87 -10.07 2.01 9.43
C SER A 87 -11.04 2.39 10.56
N LYS A 88 -11.34 1.45 11.47
CA LYS A 88 -12.20 1.72 12.63
C LYS A 88 -11.60 2.80 13.54
N LEU A 89 -10.31 2.69 13.86
CA LEU A 89 -9.61 3.70 14.67
C LEU A 89 -9.65 5.07 14.00
N CYS A 90 -9.35 5.13 12.69
CA CYS A 90 -9.45 6.36 11.91
C CYS A 90 -10.84 7.00 12.04
N LYS A 91 -11.91 6.22 11.81
CA LYS A 91 -13.29 6.70 11.98
C LYS A 91 -13.56 7.25 13.38
N THR A 92 -13.22 6.48 14.43
CA THR A 92 -13.47 6.90 15.81
C THR A 92 -12.66 8.13 16.22
N SER A 93 -11.57 8.43 15.52
CA SER A 93 -10.75 9.63 15.73
C SER A 93 -11.09 10.80 14.81
N ASN A 94 -12.16 10.71 14.00
CA ASN A 94 -12.57 11.68 12.98
C ASN A 94 -11.57 11.85 11.81
N VAL A 95 -10.90 10.76 11.44
CA VAL A 95 -10.10 10.66 10.21
C VAL A 95 -10.95 9.95 9.17
N ASN A 96 -11.66 10.71 8.34
CA ASN A 96 -12.73 10.19 7.46
C ASN A 96 -12.39 10.25 5.96
N VAL A 97 -11.16 10.60 5.61
CA VAL A 97 -10.70 10.57 4.20
C VAL A 97 -10.62 9.14 3.68
N PRO A 98 -10.73 8.92 2.35
CA PRO A 98 -10.54 7.62 1.74
C PRO A 98 -9.23 6.95 2.14
N ILE A 99 -9.29 5.65 2.43
CA ILE A 99 -8.12 4.80 2.71
C ILE A 99 -7.91 3.87 1.51
N ILE A 100 -6.67 3.78 1.04
CA ILE A 100 -6.24 2.89 -0.04
C ILE A 100 -5.25 1.89 0.57
N PRO A 101 -5.70 0.67 0.92
CA PRO A 101 -4.82 -0.34 1.49
C PRO A 101 -3.68 -0.74 0.55
N GLY A 102 -2.46 -0.79 1.10
CA GLY A 102 -1.26 -1.26 0.44
C GLY A 102 -1.18 -2.79 0.43
N ILE A 103 -1.07 -3.40 -0.75
CA ILE A 103 -1.04 -4.84 -0.96
C ILE A 103 0.35 -5.24 -1.42
N PHE A 104 1.01 -6.08 -0.64
CA PHE A 104 2.28 -6.70 -0.99
C PHE A 104 2.07 -8.14 -1.44
N ILE A 105 2.53 -8.47 -2.64
CA ILE A 105 2.47 -9.83 -3.19
C ILE A 105 3.77 -10.53 -2.79
N ILE A 106 3.69 -11.67 -2.10
CA ILE A 106 4.87 -12.40 -1.63
C ILE A 106 5.49 -13.20 -2.79
N PRO A 107 6.67 -12.83 -3.32
CA PRO A 107 7.24 -13.54 -4.47
C PRO A 107 8.10 -14.75 -4.04
N SER A 108 8.63 -14.72 -2.82
CA SER A 108 9.52 -15.75 -2.26
C SER A 108 9.55 -15.66 -0.74
N TYR A 109 10.00 -16.73 -0.07
CA TYR A 109 10.13 -16.77 1.39
C TYR A 109 11.17 -15.74 1.86
N LYS A 110 12.28 -15.62 1.11
CA LYS A 110 13.33 -14.65 1.41
C LYS A 110 12.81 -13.22 1.35
N SER A 111 12.04 -12.88 0.31
CA SER A 111 11.44 -11.54 0.16
C SER A 111 10.43 -11.24 1.27
N PHE A 112 9.64 -12.24 1.70
CA PHE A 112 8.72 -12.09 2.83
C PHE A 112 9.46 -11.69 4.12
N ILE A 113 10.51 -12.42 4.48
CA ILE A 113 11.33 -12.13 5.68
C ILE A 113 12.05 -10.79 5.54
N ALA A 114 12.61 -10.50 4.36
CA ALA A 114 13.32 -9.24 4.11
C ALA A 114 12.37 -8.03 4.20
N MET A 115 11.17 -8.13 3.63
CA MET A 115 10.20 -7.03 3.61
C MET A 115 9.70 -6.71 5.02
N SER A 116 9.44 -7.72 5.85
CA SER A 116 9.07 -7.49 7.25
C SER A 116 10.15 -6.72 8.01
N LYS A 117 11.44 -7.05 7.82
CA LYS A 117 12.55 -6.31 8.44
C LYS A 117 12.70 -4.90 7.89
N PHE A 118 12.51 -4.72 6.59
CA PHE A 118 12.69 -3.44 5.93
C PHE A 118 11.59 -2.43 6.28
N CYS A 119 10.33 -2.89 6.27
CA CYS A 119 9.18 -2.05 6.58
C CYS A 119 8.83 -2.02 8.09
N ASP A 120 9.52 -2.82 8.89
CA ASP A 120 9.20 -3.10 10.30
C ASP A 120 7.71 -3.47 10.50
N VAL A 121 7.21 -4.26 9.54
CA VAL A 121 5.84 -4.78 9.53
C VAL A 121 5.84 -6.14 10.21
N PRO A 122 4.98 -6.38 11.22
CA PRO A 122 4.89 -7.67 11.88
C PRO A 122 4.59 -8.80 10.90
N LEU A 123 5.30 -9.93 11.04
CA LEU A 123 4.95 -11.15 10.31
C LEU A 123 3.63 -11.68 10.87
N SER A 124 2.60 -11.77 10.02
CA SER A 124 1.36 -12.45 10.42
C SER A 124 1.66 -13.92 10.77
N PRO A 125 1.33 -14.40 11.99
CA PRO A 125 1.66 -15.75 12.42
C PRO A 125 1.05 -16.84 11.52
N SER A 126 -0.16 -16.61 11.00
CA SER A 126 -0.85 -17.54 10.11
C SER A 126 -0.10 -17.68 8.78
N VAL A 127 0.31 -16.55 8.19
CA VAL A 127 1.08 -16.51 6.95
C VAL A 127 2.47 -17.13 7.14
N LEU A 128 3.18 -16.77 8.22
CA LEU A 128 4.50 -17.31 8.53
C LEU A 128 4.48 -18.82 8.72
N THR A 129 3.46 -19.35 9.40
CA THR A 129 3.31 -20.79 9.65
C THR A 129 3.21 -21.57 8.33
N ILE A 130 2.40 -21.08 7.38
CA ILE A 130 2.22 -21.72 6.08
C ILE A 130 3.52 -21.62 5.27
N LEU A 131 4.06 -20.40 5.14
CA LEU A 131 5.26 -20.15 4.35
C LEU A 131 6.49 -20.92 4.83
N THR A 132 6.62 -21.13 6.14
CA THR A 132 7.74 -21.91 6.70
C THR A 132 7.70 -23.38 6.29
N LYS A 133 6.50 -23.96 6.11
CA LYS A 133 6.35 -25.37 5.66
C LYS A 133 6.75 -25.55 4.20
N ILE A 134 6.51 -24.53 3.37
CA ILE A 134 6.75 -24.58 1.92
C ILE A 134 8.00 -23.80 1.49
N LYS A 135 8.82 -23.32 2.43
CA LYS A 135 9.93 -22.38 2.18
C LYS A 135 10.98 -22.84 1.17
N ASN A 136 11.11 -24.15 0.95
CA ASN A 136 12.06 -24.76 0.00
C ASN A 136 11.41 -25.07 -1.37
N ASN A 137 10.15 -24.69 -1.57
CA ASN A 137 9.42 -24.86 -2.82
C ASN A 137 8.98 -23.49 -3.32
N ASP A 138 9.82 -22.87 -4.16
CA ASP A 138 9.61 -21.51 -4.67
C ASP A 138 8.29 -21.36 -5.44
N ILE A 139 7.88 -22.40 -6.18
CA ILE A 139 6.61 -22.42 -6.91
C ILE A 139 5.44 -22.35 -5.92
N ALA A 140 5.46 -23.18 -4.88
CA ALA A 140 4.42 -23.18 -3.85
C ALA A 140 4.36 -21.87 -3.07
N VAL A 141 5.51 -21.28 -2.74
CA VAL A 141 5.58 -19.98 -2.05
C VAL A 141 4.98 -18.87 -2.91
N LYS A 142 5.37 -18.81 -4.18
CA LYS A 142 4.85 -17.80 -5.11
C LYS A 142 3.34 -17.94 -5.30
N GLU A 143 2.86 -19.17 -5.48
CA GLU A 143 1.43 -19.46 -5.62
C GLU A 143 0.65 -19.05 -4.36
N PHE A 144 1.18 -19.37 -3.17
CA PHE A 144 0.60 -18.91 -1.91
C PHE A 144 0.56 -17.38 -1.84
N GLY A 145 1.64 -16.68 -2.21
CA GLY A 145 1.71 -15.22 -2.16
C GLY A 145 0.69 -14.54 -3.08
N ILE A 146 0.51 -15.07 -4.29
CA ILE A 146 -0.52 -14.61 -5.24
C ILE A 146 -1.92 -14.86 -4.68
N HIS A 147 -2.18 -16.08 -4.18
CA HIS A 147 -3.46 -16.44 -3.60
C HIS A 147 -3.82 -15.56 -2.40
N HIS A 148 -2.86 -15.36 -1.48
CA HIS A 148 -3.03 -14.54 -0.28
C HIS A 148 -3.36 -13.08 -0.65
N ALA A 149 -2.58 -12.47 -1.55
CA ALA A 149 -2.84 -11.11 -2.01
C ALA A 149 -4.19 -10.99 -2.72
N THR A 150 -4.60 -12.01 -3.49
CA THR A 150 -5.91 -12.06 -4.14
C THR A 150 -7.04 -12.06 -3.10
N MET A 151 -6.97 -12.94 -2.10
CA MET A 151 -8.00 -13.05 -1.07
C MET A 151 -8.09 -11.80 -0.20
N LEU A 152 -6.95 -11.24 0.19
CA LEU A 152 -6.87 -9.99 0.93
C LEU A 152 -7.54 -8.84 0.15
N THR A 153 -7.20 -8.70 -1.13
CA THR A 153 -7.77 -7.67 -2.01
C THR A 153 -9.26 -7.88 -2.23
N LYS A 154 -9.72 -9.13 -2.39
CA LYS A 154 -11.14 -9.46 -2.53
C LYS A 154 -11.94 -9.07 -1.28
N ASN A 155 -11.38 -9.31 -0.09
CA ASN A 155 -12.01 -8.90 1.17
C ASN A 155 -12.14 -7.37 1.25
N ILE A 156 -11.08 -6.63 0.90
CA ILE A 156 -11.07 -5.17 0.85
C ILE A 156 -12.12 -4.63 -0.14
N LEU A 157 -12.18 -5.20 -1.35
CA LEU A 157 -13.13 -4.76 -2.38
C LEU A 157 -14.59 -5.08 -2.04
N SER A 158 -14.83 -6.09 -1.22
CA SER A 158 -16.17 -6.49 -0.78
C SER A 158 -16.61 -5.77 0.50
N ASP A 159 -15.73 -4.98 1.13
CA ASP A 159 -16.00 -4.25 2.35
C ASP A 159 -16.68 -2.91 2.05
N ASN A 160 -17.95 -2.79 2.47
CA ASN A 160 -18.74 -1.57 2.36
C ASN A 160 -18.85 -0.80 3.68
N GLU A 161 -18.35 -1.37 4.78
CA GLU A 161 -18.44 -0.78 6.11
C GLU A 161 -17.25 0.14 6.39
N ASN A 162 -16.07 -0.14 5.84
CA ASN A 162 -14.84 0.61 6.12
C ASN A 162 -14.57 1.77 5.14
N LEU A 163 -13.52 2.55 5.43
CA LEU A 163 -13.14 3.72 4.61
C LEU A 163 -12.37 3.34 3.33
N PHE A 164 -12.35 2.05 2.97
CA PHE A 164 -11.56 1.58 1.83
C PHE A 164 -12.14 2.05 0.49
N ARG A 165 -11.29 2.60 -0.38
CA ARG A 165 -11.66 3.08 -1.72
C ARG A 165 -10.61 2.65 -2.74
N GLY A 166 -10.63 1.35 -3.06
CA GLY A 166 -9.64 0.71 -3.92
C GLY A 166 -8.51 0.05 -3.13
N PHE A 167 -7.38 -0.20 -3.80
CA PHE A 167 -6.18 -0.81 -3.22
C PHE A 167 -4.94 -0.36 -4.01
N HIS A 168 -3.76 -0.45 -3.39
CA HIS A 168 -2.48 -0.09 -4.00
C HIS A 168 -1.55 -1.31 -4.00
N ILE A 169 -1.14 -1.83 -5.17
CA ILE A 169 -0.20 -2.96 -5.22
C ILE A 169 1.24 -2.45 -5.27
N PHE A 170 2.06 -2.87 -4.31
CA PHE A 170 3.52 -2.73 -4.38
C PHE A 170 4.08 -3.73 -5.39
N SER A 171 4.28 -3.29 -6.63
CA SER A 171 4.65 -4.17 -7.75
C SER A 171 6.08 -4.72 -7.67
N LEU A 172 6.98 -4.00 -6.99
CA LEU A 172 8.43 -4.25 -7.01
C LEU A 172 8.99 -4.47 -8.43
N ASN A 173 8.44 -3.77 -9.42
CA ASN A 173 8.77 -3.93 -10.85
C ASN A 173 8.49 -5.33 -11.43
N ASP A 174 7.71 -6.18 -10.77
CA ASP A 174 7.26 -7.48 -11.29
C ASP A 174 5.82 -7.40 -11.82
N LEU A 175 5.71 -7.09 -13.11
CA LEU A 175 4.41 -7.01 -13.79
C LEU A 175 3.66 -8.36 -13.83
N GLN A 176 4.36 -9.49 -13.84
CA GLN A 176 3.71 -10.80 -13.99
C GLN A 176 2.95 -11.18 -12.73
N LEU A 177 3.51 -10.89 -11.55
CA LEU A 177 2.81 -11.06 -10.28
C LEU A 177 1.56 -10.19 -10.20
N VAL A 178 1.69 -8.91 -10.57
CA VAL A 178 0.56 -7.98 -10.58
C VAL A 178 -0.55 -8.46 -11.53
N LYS A 179 -0.19 -8.86 -12.75
CA LYS A 179 -1.14 -9.38 -13.74
C LYS A 179 -1.89 -10.60 -13.22
N GLU A 180 -1.20 -11.54 -12.59
CA GLU A 180 -1.83 -12.76 -12.12
C GLU A 180 -2.84 -12.48 -10.99
N VAL A 181 -2.52 -11.60 -10.04
CA VAL A 181 -3.47 -11.16 -9.01
C VAL A 181 -4.67 -10.46 -9.64
N LEU A 182 -4.45 -9.49 -10.55
CA LEU A 182 -5.55 -8.78 -11.22
C LEU A 182 -6.41 -9.70 -12.09
N ARG A 183 -5.83 -10.74 -12.69
CA ARG A 183 -6.56 -11.76 -13.45
C ARG A 183 -7.48 -12.59 -12.55
N ARG A 184 -6.98 -13.02 -11.38
CA ARG A 184 -7.80 -13.76 -10.39
C ARG A 184 -8.91 -12.91 -9.76
N LEU A 185 -8.70 -11.60 -9.70
CA LEU A 185 -9.72 -10.63 -9.29
C LEU A 185 -10.69 -10.24 -10.41
N GLU A 186 -10.49 -10.74 -11.64
CA GLU A 186 -11.27 -10.34 -12.84
C GLU A 186 -11.19 -8.84 -13.15
N LEU A 187 -10.13 -8.17 -12.68
CA LEU A 187 -9.86 -6.75 -12.90
C LEU A 187 -8.91 -6.50 -14.08
N PHE A 188 -8.26 -7.54 -14.59
CA PHE A 188 -7.44 -7.45 -15.79
C PHE A 188 -8.31 -7.54 -17.04
N LYS A 189 -8.85 -6.40 -17.48
CA LYS A 189 -9.53 -6.29 -18.78
C LYS A 189 -8.52 -5.83 -19.83
N PRO A 190 -8.17 -6.64 -20.85
CA PRO A 190 -7.39 -6.15 -21.96
C PRO A 190 -8.13 -4.95 -22.58
N ARG A 191 -7.43 -3.84 -22.77
CA ARG A 191 -8.00 -2.62 -23.34
C ARG A 191 -8.35 -2.91 -24.80
N LEU A 192 -9.63 -3.17 -25.07
CA LEU A 192 -10.13 -3.48 -26.43
C LEU A 192 -10.26 -2.23 -27.31
N GLU A 193 -10.26 -1.04 -26.72
CA GLU A 193 -10.47 0.20 -27.45
C GLU A 193 -9.31 1.17 -27.25
N TYR A 194 -8.69 1.52 -28.39
CA TYR A 194 -7.80 2.65 -28.53
C TYR A 194 -8.67 3.85 -28.92
N PRO A 195 -9.07 4.73 -27.98
CA PRO A 195 -10.13 5.72 -28.24
C PRO A 195 -9.77 6.71 -29.35
N LEU A 196 -8.48 6.88 -29.63
CA LEU A 196 -7.95 7.73 -30.69
C LEU A 196 -7.77 6.99 -32.03
N LEU A 197 -7.81 5.66 -32.05
CA LEU A 197 -7.68 4.85 -33.26
C LEU A 197 -9.02 4.30 -33.77
N THR A 198 -10.11 4.42 -33.00
CA THR A 198 -11.45 3.99 -33.41
C THR A 198 -11.87 4.63 -34.74
N ASN A 199 -11.43 5.85 -35.03
CA ASN A 199 -11.69 6.54 -36.30
C ASN A 199 -10.77 6.13 -37.46
N TYR A 200 -9.67 5.42 -37.20
CA TYR A 200 -8.67 5.02 -38.21
C TYR A 200 -8.92 3.62 -38.78
N PHE A 201 -9.67 2.76 -38.07
CA PHE A 201 -9.93 1.37 -38.50
C PHE A 201 -11.36 1.11 -39.04
N VAL A 202 -12.24 2.13 -39.10
CA VAL A 202 -13.65 2.00 -39.57
C VAL A 202 -13.83 2.34 -41.06
N LYS A 203 -12.76 2.34 -41.86
CA LYS A 203 -12.82 2.75 -43.28
C LYS A 203 -12.34 1.72 -44.30
N GLU A 204 -12.51 0.42 -44.06
CA GLU A 204 -12.41 -0.57 -45.16
C GLU A 204 -13.45 -1.68 -44.98
N THR A 205 -14.67 -1.42 -45.43
CA THR A 205 -15.60 -2.45 -45.94
C THR A 205 -16.75 -1.73 -46.64
N LYS A 206 -16.59 -1.55 -47.95
CA LYS A 206 -17.69 -1.38 -48.91
C LYS A 206 -17.49 -2.41 -50.01
#